data_AF-F0WG55-F1
#
_entry.id   AF-F0WG55-F1
#
_cell.length_a   1.000
_cell.length_b   1.000
_cell.length_c   1.000
_cell.angle_alpha   90.00
_cell.angle_beta   90.00
_cell.angle_gamma   90.00
#
_symmetry.space_group_name_H-M   'P 1'
#
loop_
_entity.id
_entity.type
_entity.pdbx_description
1 polymer ?
#
loop_
_entity_poly.entity_id
_entity_poly.type
_entity_poly.pdbx_seq_one_letter_code
_entity_poly.pdbx_strand_id
1 'polypeptide(L)'
;MATELKKKLPVKARKRKATPHSDLEPDTEKELAEFQDDDENRVELEANQRQRGDFTYSVRDMMIGFGDDMEPMEESVAVMKEFVVEYIHCMTKKAVDVSAVKGKLDTECFIFTIRKDQEKYGRVKDLLQANDELKEVLNSGFDPADEKVY
;
A
#
# COMPACT_ATOMS: atom_id res chain seq x y z
N MET A 1 -48.40 -1.96 -39.44
CA MET A 1 -47.60 -0.89 -38.80
C MET A 1 -48.24 -0.57 -37.47
N ALA A 2 -47.64 -0.99 -36.36
CA ALA A 2 -48.06 -0.62 -35.01
C ALA A 2 -46.79 -0.18 -34.26
N THR A 3 -46.70 1.10 -33.93
CA THR A 3 -45.60 1.66 -33.13
C THR A 3 -46.19 2.30 -31.89
N GLU A 4 -46.00 1.65 -30.74
CA GLU A 4 -46.41 2.17 -29.44
C GLU A 4 -45.43 3.23 -28.92
N LEU A 5 -45.95 4.43 -28.62
CA LEU A 5 -45.25 5.49 -27.90
C LEU A 5 -45.28 5.19 -26.38
N LYS A 6 -44.13 4.87 -25.79
CA LYS A 6 -43.95 4.83 -24.33
C LYS A 6 -43.96 6.26 -23.76
N LYS A 7 -45.00 6.63 -23.03
CA LYS A 7 -45.06 7.86 -22.20
C LYS A 7 -44.07 7.74 -21.03
N LYS A 8 -43.01 8.55 -21.02
CA LYS A 8 -42.10 8.70 -19.87
C LYS A 8 -42.79 9.55 -18.78
N LEU A 9 -42.82 9.04 -17.55
CA LEU A 9 -43.23 9.76 -16.34
C LEU A 9 -42.15 10.79 -15.92
N PRO A 10 -42.50 11.94 -15.32
CA PRO A 10 -41.54 12.99 -15.01
C PRO A 10 -40.66 12.64 -13.80
N VAL A 11 -39.36 12.93 -13.92
CA VAL A 11 -38.36 12.78 -12.85
C VAL A 11 -38.64 13.82 -11.76
N LYS A 12 -38.89 13.37 -10.52
CA LYS A 12 -39.10 14.26 -9.37
C LYS A 12 -37.81 15.01 -9.04
N ALA A 13 -37.87 16.34 -9.09
CA ALA A 13 -36.77 17.22 -8.67
C ALA A 13 -36.50 17.09 -7.16
N ARG A 14 -35.29 16.68 -6.78
CA ARG A 14 -34.84 16.58 -5.39
C ARG A 14 -34.51 17.98 -4.86
N LYS A 15 -35.40 18.53 -4.03
CA LYS A 15 -35.24 19.83 -3.36
C LYS A 15 -34.13 19.71 -2.30
N ARG A 16 -33.03 20.45 -2.44
CA ARG A 16 -31.98 20.54 -1.40
C ARG A 16 -32.54 21.33 -0.21
N LYS A 17 -32.71 20.67 0.94
CA LYS A 17 -32.94 21.32 2.23
C LYS A 17 -31.57 21.59 2.85
N ALA A 18 -31.25 22.85 3.11
CA ALA A 18 -30.18 23.22 4.02
C ALA A 18 -30.65 23.01 5.47
N THR A 19 -29.82 22.42 6.31
CA THR A 19 -30.02 22.38 7.77
C THR A 19 -28.75 22.83 8.48
N PRO A 20 -28.87 23.65 9.55
CA PRO A 20 -27.77 24.33 10.20
C PRO A 20 -27.10 23.45 11.28
N HIS A 21 -25.89 23.86 11.65
CA HIS A 21 -25.04 23.35 12.72
C HIS A 21 -25.78 23.15 14.06
N SER A 22 -25.76 21.93 14.60
CA SER A 22 -25.79 21.65 16.05
C SER A 22 -25.42 20.18 16.31
N ASP A 23 -24.24 19.99 16.90
CA ASP A 23 -23.81 18.97 17.87
C ASP A 23 -24.48 17.58 17.84
N LEU A 24 -23.77 16.59 17.28
CA LEU A 24 -23.98 15.17 17.54
C LEU A 24 -22.60 14.47 17.56
N GLU A 25 -22.29 13.83 18.68
CA GLU A 25 -21.14 12.93 18.88
C GLU A 25 -21.06 11.88 17.76
N PRO A 26 -19.88 11.51 17.25
CA PRO A 26 -19.77 10.45 16.25
C PRO A 26 -19.97 9.07 16.90
N ASP A 27 -21.00 8.34 16.45
CA ASP A 27 -21.26 6.94 16.79
C ASP A 27 -20.10 6.05 16.30
N THR A 28 -19.09 5.88 17.13
CA THR A 28 -17.90 5.03 16.92
C THR A 28 -18.20 3.56 16.62
N GLU A 29 -19.41 3.07 16.91
CA GLU A 29 -19.79 1.67 16.71
C GLU A 29 -20.19 1.36 15.25
N LYS A 30 -20.58 2.36 14.46
CA LYS A 30 -20.87 2.17 13.03
C LYS A 30 -19.60 2.12 12.18
N GLU A 31 -18.59 2.88 12.55
CA GLU A 31 -17.29 2.92 11.85
C GLU A 31 -16.54 1.59 11.97
N LEU A 32 -16.68 0.88 13.10
CA LEU A 32 -16.05 -0.44 13.32
C LEU A 32 -16.75 -1.58 12.55
N ALA A 33 -18.02 -1.43 12.21
CA ALA A 33 -18.78 -2.46 11.49
C ALA A 33 -18.49 -2.46 9.98
N GLU A 34 -18.05 -1.34 9.42
CA GLU A 34 -17.67 -1.23 7.99
C GLU A 34 -16.29 -1.84 7.70
N PHE A 35 -15.51 -2.24 8.71
CA PHE A 35 -14.20 -2.90 8.56
C PHE A 35 -14.26 -4.38 8.17
N GLN A 36 -15.42 -5.04 8.23
CA GLN A 36 -15.51 -6.50 8.11
C GLN A 36 -15.83 -7.04 6.70
N ASP A 37 -16.24 -6.19 5.76
CA ASP A 37 -16.62 -6.62 4.41
C ASP A 37 -15.53 -6.37 3.33
N ASP A 38 -14.45 -5.66 3.67
CA ASP A 38 -13.36 -5.33 2.73
C ASP A 38 -12.27 -6.40 2.63
N ASP A 39 -12.14 -7.30 3.61
CA ASP A 39 -11.02 -8.24 3.70
C ASP A 39 -11.06 -9.32 2.60
N GLU A 40 -12.22 -9.92 2.33
CA GLU A 40 -12.34 -10.95 1.28
C GLU A 40 -12.12 -10.39 -0.13
N ASN A 41 -12.63 -9.18 -0.41
CA ASN A 41 -12.45 -8.52 -1.70
C ASN A 41 -11.01 -7.99 -1.89
N ARG A 42 -10.33 -7.64 -0.79
CA ARG A 42 -8.93 -7.24 -0.76
C ARG A 42 -7.99 -8.40 -1.08
N VAL A 43 -8.24 -9.60 -0.55
CA VAL A 43 -7.45 -10.81 -0.85
C VAL A 43 -7.53 -11.16 -2.35
N GLU A 44 -8.70 -11.00 -2.97
CA GLU A 44 -8.90 -11.27 -4.39
C GLU A 44 -8.24 -10.20 -5.29
N LEU A 45 -8.24 -8.92 -4.86
CA LEU A 45 -7.48 -7.84 -5.51
C LEU A 45 -5.96 -8.03 -5.38
N GLU A 46 -5.44 -8.47 -4.23
CA GLU A 46 -4.02 -8.74 -4.01
C GLU A 46 -3.51 -9.92 -4.85
N ALA A 47 -4.33 -10.95 -5.05
CA ALA A 47 -4.02 -12.06 -5.95
C ALA A 47 -3.92 -11.62 -7.42
N ASN A 48 -4.77 -10.67 -7.83
CA ASN A 48 -4.80 -10.14 -9.19
C ASN A 48 -3.74 -9.03 -9.43
N GLN A 49 -3.27 -8.34 -8.38
CA GLN A 49 -2.17 -7.35 -8.42
C GLN A 49 -0.78 -7.97 -8.67
N ARG A 50 -0.67 -9.31 -8.61
CA ARG A 50 0.49 -10.00 -9.21
C ARG A 50 0.60 -9.75 -10.72
N GLN A 51 -0.42 -9.16 -11.36
CA GLN A 51 -0.33 -8.58 -12.69
C GLN A 51 0.31 -7.18 -12.65
N ARG A 52 1.65 -7.17 -12.77
CA ARG A 52 2.52 -6.10 -13.30
C ARG A 52 2.32 -4.68 -12.74
N GLY A 53 3.10 -4.38 -11.70
CA GLY A 53 3.70 -3.04 -11.51
C GLY A 53 2.79 -1.94 -11.00
N ASP A 54 1.55 -2.24 -10.64
CA ASP A 54 0.68 -1.29 -9.97
C ASP A 54 0.73 -1.48 -8.45
N PHE A 55 1.37 -0.54 -7.75
CA PHE A 55 1.52 -0.54 -6.29
C PHE A 55 0.68 0.57 -5.63
N THR A 56 -0.40 1.00 -6.29
CA THR A 56 -1.30 2.05 -5.80
C THR A 56 -1.88 1.71 -4.43
N TYR A 57 -2.36 0.47 -4.23
CA TYR A 57 -2.90 0.03 -2.95
C TYR A 57 -1.83 -0.01 -1.85
N SER A 58 -0.63 -0.53 -2.16
CA SER A 58 0.47 -0.54 -1.21
C SER A 58 0.91 0.87 -0.81
N VAL A 59 0.90 1.83 -1.73
CA VAL A 59 1.19 3.24 -1.42
C VAL A 59 0.11 3.86 -0.54
N ARG A 60 -1.16 3.59 -0.82
CA ARG A 60 -2.27 4.01 0.04
C ARG A 60 -2.10 3.49 1.47
N ASP A 61 -1.87 2.19 1.63
CA ASP A 61 -1.68 1.57 2.95
C ASP A 61 -0.46 2.13 3.68
N MET A 62 0.63 2.41 2.95
CA MET A 62 1.79 3.08 3.52
C MET A 62 1.46 4.50 3.97
N MET A 63 0.73 5.30 3.18
CA MET A 63 0.33 6.65 3.55
C MET A 63 -0.45 6.65 4.88
N ILE A 64 -1.43 5.76 5.01
CA ILE A 64 -2.19 5.55 6.26
C ILE A 64 -1.23 5.13 7.39
N GLY A 65 -0.33 4.18 7.13
CA GLY A 65 0.66 3.72 8.12
C GLY A 65 1.65 4.80 8.59
N PHE A 66 1.84 5.87 7.81
CA PHE A 66 2.64 7.04 8.18
C PHE A 66 1.82 8.17 8.83
N GLY A 67 0.51 7.96 9.03
CA GLY A 67 -0.38 8.90 9.73
C GLY A 67 -1.15 9.86 8.82
N ASP A 68 -1.32 9.54 7.54
CA ASP A 68 -2.25 10.24 6.64
C ASP A 68 -3.73 9.86 6.95
N ASP A 69 -4.68 10.45 6.24
CA ASP A 69 -6.11 10.12 6.36
C ASP A 69 -6.38 8.64 6.01
N MET A 70 -7.42 8.06 6.61
CA MET A 70 -7.87 6.68 6.33
C MET A 70 -8.35 6.53 4.88
N GLU A 71 -8.88 7.60 4.29
CA GLU A 71 -9.26 7.68 2.88
C GLU A 71 -8.47 8.79 2.16
N PRO A 72 -7.20 8.57 1.81
CA PRO A 72 -6.40 9.59 1.15
C PRO A 72 -6.89 9.82 -0.28
N MET A 73 -6.89 11.08 -0.72
CA MET A 73 -7.37 11.48 -2.05
C MET A 73 -6.63 10.71 -3.15
N GLU A 74 -7.37 10.22 -4.16
CA GLU A 74 -6.80 9.46 -5.29
C GLU A 74 -5.68 10.21 -6.02
N GLU A 75 -5.84 11.53 -6.17
CA GLU A 75 -4.82 12.39 -6.78
C GLU A 75 -3.52 12.42 -5.95
N SER A 76 -3.63 12.41 -4.62
CA SER A 76 -2.46 12.40 -3.72
C SER A 76 -1.74 11.05 -3.77
N VAL A 77 -2.50 9.95 -3.80
CA VAL A 77 -1.92 8.60 -3.99
C VAL A 77 -1.22 8.49 -5.34
N ALA A 78 -1.81 9.03 -6.41
CA ALA A 78 -1.21 9.03 -7.75
C ALA A 78 0.12 9.81 -7.79
N VAL A 79 0.17 11.00 -7.18
CA VAL A 79 1.39 11.80 -7.09
C VAL A 79 2.45 11.09 -6.23
N MET A 80 2.05 10.51 -5.09
CA MET A 80 2.97 9.75 -4.23
C MET A 80 3.59 8.56 -4.98
N LYS A 81 2.78 7.85 -5.77
CA LYS A 81 3.25 6.76 -6.63
C LYS A 81 4.31 7.25 -7.62
N GLU A 82 4.10 8.41 -8.26
CA GLU A 82 5.10 8.99 -9.17
C GLU A 82 6.42 9.30 -8.45
N PHE A 83 6.36 9.89 -7.25
CA PHE A 83 7.56 10.16 -6.44
C PHE A 83 8.30 8.89 -6.04
N VAL A 84 7.58 7.81 -5.71
CA VAL A 84 8.21 6.52 -5.38
C VAL A 84 8.94 5.93 -6.59
N VAL A 85 8.33 5.95 -7.79
CA VAL A 85 9.00 5.49 -9.02
C VAL A 85 10.26 6.31 -9.28
N GLU A 86 10.16 7.63 -9.20
CA GLU A 86 11.29 8.53 -9.44
C GLU A 86 12.42 8.28 -8.43
N TYR A 87 12.08 8.12 -7.15
CA TYR A 87 13.04 7.80 -6.11
C TYR A 87 13.79 6.48 -6.39
N ILE A 88 13.07 5.42 -6.78
CA ILE A 88 13.67 4.13 -7.14
C ILE A 88 14.63 4.29 -8.34
N HIS A 89 14.22 5.04 -9.37
CA HIS A 89 15.09 5.32 -10.52
C HIS A 89 16.35 6.09 -10.11
N CYS A 90 16.22 7.16 -9.31
CA CYS A 90 17.35 7.95 -8.84
C CYS A 90 18.29 7.14 -7.94
N MET A 91 17.75 6.29 -7.06
CA MET A 91 18.53 5.42 -6.20
C MET A 91 19.29 4.36 -7.00
N THR A 92 18.61 3.73 -7.96
CA THR A 92 19.20 2.68 -8.80
C THR A 92 20.31 3.23 -9.69
N LYS A 93 20.15 4.44 -10.26
CA LYS A 93 21.21 5.11 -11.02
C LYS A 93 22.48 5.28 -10.19
N LYS A 94 22.35 5.80 -8.95
CA LYS A 94 23.48 5.96 -8.03
C LYS A 94 24.13 4.61 -7.68
N ALA A 95 23.31 3.58 -7.45
CA ALA A 95 23.82 2.24 -7.17
C ALA A 95 24.56 1.62 -8.37
N VAL A 96 24.10 1.89 -9.60
CA VAL A 96 24.77 1.46 -10.83
C VAL A 96 26.14 2.13 -10.96
N ASP A 97 26.27 3.42 -10.65
CA ASP A 97 27.56 4.11 -10.68
C ASP A 97 28.57 3.48 -9.70
N VAL A 98 28.11 3.09 -8.50
CA VAL A 98 28.91 2.35 -7.52
C VAL A 98 29.28 0.96 -8.05
N SER A 99 28.31 0.28 -8.68
CA SER A 99 28.51 -1.06 -9.25
C SER A 99 29.51 -1.07 -10.39
N ALA A 100 29.65 0.03 -11.15
CA ALA A 100 30.62 0.16 -12.23
C ALA A 100 32.06 0.08 -11.72
N VAL A 101 32.32 0.60 -10.51
CA VAL A 101 33.63 0.48 -9.84
C VAL A 101 33.80 -0.89 -9.20
N LYS A 102 32.73 -1.44 -8.60
CA LYS A 102 32.75 -2.74 -7.92
C LYS A 102 32.78 -3.94 -8.88
N GLY A 103 32.30 -3.77 -10.11
CA GLY A 103 32.17 -4.82 -11.13
C GLY A 103 30.87 -5.64 -11.06
N LYS A 104 30.03 -5.45 -10.03
CA LYS A 104 28.71 -6.09 -9.91
C LYS A 104 27.70 -5.21 -9.18
N LEU A 105 26.44 -5.24 -9.62
CA LEU A 105 25.32 -4.63 -8.91
C LEU A 105 24.83 -5.59 -7.83
N ASP A 106 24.92 -5.16 -6.58
CA ASP A 106 24.63 -5.98 -5.39
C ASP A 106 24.04 -5.10 -4.28
N THR A 107 23.50 -5.69 -3.22
CA THR A 107 22.88 -4.96 -2.08
C THR A 107 23.82 -3.93 -1.46
N GLU A 108 25.10 -4.27 -1.35
CA GLU A 108 26.18 -3.40 -0.91
C GLU A 108 26.26 -2.06 -1.67
N CYS A 109 25.89 -2.04 -2.96
CA CYS A 109 25.91 -0.81 -3.76
C CYS A 109 24.83 0.18 -3.29
N PHE A 110 23.68 -0.34 -2.87
CA PHE A 110 22.61 0.45 -2.27
C PHE A 110 22.99 0.91 -0.86
N ILE A 111 23.56 0.01 -0.04
CA ILE A 111 24.04 0.33 1.32
C ILE A 111 25.08 1.46 1.26
N PHE A 112 26.02 1.39 0.32
CA PHE A 112 27.01 2.44 0.11
C PHE A 112 26.38 3.78 -0.28
N THR A 113 25.30 3.77 -1.06
CA THR A 113 24.60 4.99 -1.48
C THR A 113 23.93 5.69 -0.29
N ILE A 114 23.38 4.93 0.65
CA ILE A 114 22.66 5.47 1.82
C ILE A 114 23.54 5.73 3.05
N ARG A 115 24.82 5.36 3.02
CA ARG A 115 25.75 5.39 4.18
C ARG A 115 25.85 6.70 4.97
N LYS A 116 25.41 7.81 4.39
CA LYS A 116 25.41 9.14 5.05
C LYS A 116 24.20 9.32 5.98
N ASP A 117 23.12 8.60 5.72
CA ASP A 117 21.89 8.62 6.50
C ASP A 117 21.94 7.51 7.55
N GLN A 118 22.26 7.87 8.80
CA GLN A 118 22.49 6.90 9.87
C GLN A 118 21.23 6.11 10.23
N GLU A 119 20.06 6.74 10.18
CA GLU A 119 18.79 6.09 10.50
C GLU A 119 18.44 5.03 9.46
N LYS A 120 18.51 5.39 8.17
CA LYS A 120 18.27 4.42 7.09
C LYS A 120 19.32 3.31 7.07
N TYR A 121 20.58 3.66 7.30
CA TYR A 121 21.67 2.69 7.33
C TYR A 121 21.48 1.66 8.45
N GLY A 122 21.17 2.11 9.67
CA GLY A 122 20.87 1.22 10.80
C GLY A 122 19.69 0.30 10.51
N ARG A 123 18.57 0.87 10.07
CA ARG A 123 17.36 0.09 9.74
C ARG A 123 17.60 -0.97 8.68
N VAL A 124 18.35 -0.67 7.61
CA VAL A 124 18.65 -1.65 6.56
C VAL A 124 19.49 -2.80 7.11
N LYS A 125 20.45 -2.51 7.99
CA LYS A 125 21.27 -3.53 8.62
C LYS A 125 20.44 -4.47 9.49
N ASP A 126 19.55 -3.92 10.32
CA ASP A 126 18.68 -4.70 11.21
C ASP A 126 17.74 -5.59 10.41
N LEU A 127 17.16 -5.07 9.32
CA LEU A 127 16.27 -5.83 8.44
C LEU A 127 16.99 -6.97 7.71
N LEU A 128 18.23 -6.75 7.25
CA LEU A 128 19.02 -7.80 6.61
C LEU A 128 19.39 -8.89 7.61
N GLN A 129 19.78 -8.52 8.83
CA GLN A 129 20.07 -9.48 9.89
C GLN A 129 18.85 -10.34 10.21
N ALA A 130 17.69 -9.72 10.45
CA ALA A 130 16.45 -10.45 10.74
C ALA A 130 16.04 -11.38 9.57
N ASN A 131 16.26 -10.96 8.32
CA ASN A 131 15.98 -11.79 7.15
C ASN A 131 16.89 -13.03 7.11
N ASP A 132 18.16 -12.87 7.43
CA ASP A 132 19.10 -14.00 7.46
C ASP A 132 18.76 -14.97 8.61
N GLU A 133 18.39 -14.47 9.80
CA GLU A 133 17.88 -15.29 10.91
C GLU A 133 16.62 -16.08 10.49
N LEU A 134 15.67 -15.44 9.80
CA LEU A 134 14.46 -16.12 9.29
C LEU A 134 14.81 -17.23 8.28
N LYS A 135 15.75 -16.99 7.38
CA LYS A 135 16.22 -18.01 6.43
C LYS A 135 16.88 -19.17 7.14
N GLU A 136 17.67 -18.93 8.17
CA GLU A 136 18.30 -19.99 8.96
C GLU A 136 17.26 -20.89 9.62
N VAL A 137 16.23 -20.31 10.25
CA VAL A 137 15.11 -21.07 10.86
C VAL A 137 14.33 -21.87 9.81
N LEU A 138 14.04 -21.26 8.66
CA LEU A 138 13.35 -21.97 7.58
C LEU A 138 14.19 -23.12 7.01
N ASN A 139 15.50 -22.93 6.91
CA ASN A 139 16.44 -23.95 6.42
C ASN A 139 16.76 -25.02 7.46
N SER A 140 16.48 -24.79 8.75
CA SER A 140 16.71 -25.78 9.82
C SER A 140 15.64 -26.88 9.87
N GLY A 141 14.64 -26.83 8.98
CA GLY A 141 13.53 -27.79 8.95
C GLY A 141 12.47 -27.54 10.03
N PHE A 142 12.43 -26.33 10.58
CA PHE A 142 11.36 -25.91 11.48
C PHE A 142 10.11 -25.61 10.65
N ASP A 143 9.06 -26.41 10.80
CA ASP A 143 7.74 -26.12 10.25
C ASP A 143 6.89 -25.41 11.32
N PRO A 144 6.56 -24.11 11.16
CA PRO A 144 5.69 -23.41 12.10
C PRO A 144 4.26 -23.96 12.14
N ALA A 145 3.86 -24.80 11.16
CA ALA A 145 2.58 -25.50 11.14
C ALA A 145 2.65 -26.90 11.77
N ASP A 146 3.83 -27.40 12.17
CA ASP A 146 3.93 -28.65 12.94
C ASP A 146 3.39 -28.40 14.35
N GLU A 147 2.07 -28.61 14.48
CA GLU A 147 1.30 -28.61 15.72
C GLU A 147 1.67 -29.83 16.59
N LYS A 148 2.94 -29.89 17.02
CA LYS A 148 3.39 -30.73 18.13
C LYS A 148 3.92 -29.84 19.25
N VAL A 149 3.04 -28.97 19.72
CA VAL A 149 3.13 -28.39 21.05
C VAL A 149 2.60 -29.47 22.02
N TYR A 150 3.49 -29.98 22.87
CA TYR A 150 3.15 -30.90 23.96
C TYR A 150 2.17 -30.29 24.96
#